data_AF-A0A935VEG7-F1
#
_entry.id   AF-A0A935VEG7-F1
#
_cell.length_a   1.000
_cell.length_b   1.000
_cell.length_c   1.000
_cell.angle_alpha   90.00
_cell.angle_beta   90.00
_cell.angle_gamma   90.00
#
_symmetry.space_group_name_H-M   'P 1'
#
loop_
_entity.id
_entity.type
_entity.pdbx_description
1 polymer ?
#
loop_
_entity_poly.entity_id
_entity_poly.type
_entity_poly.pdbx_seq_one_letter_code
_entity_poly.pdbx_strand_id
1 'polypeptide(L)'
;MVLDFYHKLLPELVQAESIVLMVVIRSEGSSPGRMGFLMAVSLHKTIGTIGGGIMEHKLVELSKVLLQKGPFQPFIKHQIHQSSSGKNKSGMICSGNQTVGLYYLDKSYISVIEKILSQKVSHIQYTENKINIISNKDIVLNSVIENDQKWTLMQPIGSQNKVYIVGGGHVSLALSEVLSKLDFEIHLLDHRDGLNTFEMNKFAYSKKIIDLNECQKYIHAGENIFVVIVSFGYRTDKVILKSLLSSQYRYIGMMGSKKKTEVLMAELRDEGHSDAVLEKVFAPIGIDIKSETTYEIAISIAAQLIKVKNSPKVRNGF
;
A
#
# COMPACT_ATOMS: atom_id res chain seq x y z
N MET A 1 0.67 2.45 5.88
CA MET A 1 1.83 1.59 6.24
C MET A 1 3.05 2.37 6.70
N VAL A 2 3.61 3.30 5.90
CA VAL A 2 4.77 4.12 6.30
C VAL A 2 4.40 5.12 7.39
N LEU A 3 3.31 5.87 7.21
CA LEU A 3 2.83 6.80 8.24
C LEU A 3 2.45 6.08 9.54
N ASP A 4 1.81 4.91 9.45
CA ASP A 4 1.50 4.08 10.64
C ASP A 4 2.76 3.65 11.40
N PHE A 5 3.85 3.36 10.68
CA PHE A 5 5.15 3.08 11.29
C PHE A 5 5.67 4.31 12.05
N TYR A 6 5.66 5.49 11.43
CA TYR A 6 6.10 6.72 12.07
C TYR A 6 5.21 7.17 13.24
N HIS A 7 3.90 6.92 13.18
CA HIS A 7 2.98 7.14 14.30
C HIS A 7 3.33 6.28 15.52
N LYS A 8 3.84 5.06 15.30
CA LYS A 8 4.33 4.18 16.37
C LYS A 8 5.74 4.55 16.82
N LEU A 9 6.59 5.01 15.90
CA LEU A 9 7.98 5.39 16.17
C LEU A 9 8.09 6.62 17.07
N LEU A 10 7.30 7.67 16.79
CA LEU A 10 7.39 8.93 17.50
C LEU A 10 7.26 8.80 19.04
N PRO A 11 6.20 8.17 19.60
CA PRO A 11 6.09 8.03 21.05
C PRO A 11 7.21 7.18 21.65
N GLU A 12 7.70 6.18 20.92
CA GLU A 12 8.84 5.37 21.36
C GLU A 12 10.13 6.20 21.40
N LEU A 13 10.38 7.07 20.40
CA LEU A 13 11.58 7.92 20.38
C LEU A 13 11.57 8.91 21.54
N VAL A 14 10.39 9.46 21.87
CA VAL A 14 10.21 10.35 23.02
C VAL A 14 10.51 9.61 24.32
N GLN A 15 10.06 8.37 24.46
CA GLN A 15 10.23 7.57 25.68
C GLN A 15 11.65 7.00 25.84
N ALA A 16 12.20 6.40 24.80
CA ALA A 16 13.48 5.68 24.84
C ALA A 16 14.70 6.60 24.66
N GLU A 17 14.47 7.86 24.28
CA GLU A 17 15.47 8.90 23.97
C GLU A 17 16.38 8.64 22.77
N SER A 18 16.63 7.36 22.45
CA SER A 18 17.42 6.93 21.30
C SER A 18 16.88 5.63 20.69
N ILE A 19 16.94 5.54 19.36
CA ILE A 19 16.45 4.42 18.57
C ILE A 19 17.39 4.18 17.39
N VAL A 20 17.61 2.92 17.02
CA VAL A 20 18.17 2.58 15.71
C VAL A 20 17.04 2.34 14.73
N LEU A 21 16.95 3.19 13.71
CA LEU A 21 16.05 3.00 12.58
C LEU A 21 16.79 2.22 11.48
N MET A 22 16.13 1.21 10.96
CA MET A 22 16.56 0.37 9.85
C MET A 22 15.60 0.54 8.67
N VAL A 23 16.16 0.70 7.49
CA VAL A 23 15.41 0.89 6.24
C VAL A 23 15.96 -0.04 5.17
N VAL A 24 15.10 -0.86 4.55
CA VAL A 24 15.52 -1.71 3.42
C VAL A 24 15.69 -0.84 2.18
N ILE A 25 16.95 -0.53 1.83
CA ILE A 25 17.32 0.31 0.69
C ILE A 25 17.19 -0.46 -0.62
N ARG A 26 17.58 -1.74 -0.62
CA ARG A 26 17.53 -2.61 -1.80
C ARG A 26 17.23 -4.04 -1.37
N SER A 27 16.44 -4.74 -2.17
CA SER A 27 16.11 -6.15 -1.98
C SER A 27 16.06 -6.81 -3.36
N GLU A 28 16.84 -7.86 -3.53
CA GLU A 28 16.99 -8.59 -4.79
C GLU A 28 16.85 -10.10 -4.56
N GLY A 29 16.36 -10.81 -5.58
CA GLY A 29 16.08 -12.23 -5.48
C GLY A 29 15.00 -12.54 -4.43
N SER A 30 15.10 -13.71 -3.80
CA SER A 30 14.13 -14.18 -2.80
C SER A 30 14.47 -13.70 -1.38
N SER A 31 14.81 -12.42 -1.20
CA SER A 31 15.12 -11.89 0.13
C SER A 31 13.85 -11.69 0.97
N PRO A 32 13.84 -12.07 2.26
CA PRO A 32 12.81 -11.64 3.20
C PRO A 32 12.87 -10.10 3.33
N GLY A 33 11.73 -9.44 3.13
CA GLY A 33 11.61 -7.97 3.20
C GLY A 33 11.81 -7.25 1.86
N ARG A 34 10.95 -6.29 1.59
CA ARG A 34 10.96 -5.51 0.34
C ARG A 34 11.60 -4.14 0.57
N MET A 35 12.08 -3.52 -0.52
CA MET A 35 12.53 -2.13 -0.50
C MET A 35 11.47 -1.22 0.16
N GLY A 36 11.93 -0.33 1.04
CA GLY A 36 11.08 0.56 1.85
C GLY A 36 10.49 -0.07 3.11
N PHE A 37 10.81 -1.33 3.43
CA PHE A 37 10.46 -1.87 4.75
C PHE A 37 11.23 -1.15 5.85
N LEU A 38 10.57 -0.92 6.97
CA LEU A 38 11.06 -0.11 8.09
C LEU A 38 11.00 -0.94 9.37
N MET A 39 12.08 -0.85 10.16
CA MET A 39 12.12 -1.38 11.52
C MET A 39 12.83 -0.39 12.43
N ALA A 40 12.34 -0.23 13.64
CA ALA A 40 12.98 0.56 14.68
C ALA A 40 13.23 -0.31 15.90
N VAL A 41 14.40 -0.13 16.51
CA VAL A 41 14.84 -0.87 17.69
C VAL A 41 15.25 0.15 18.75
N SER A 42 14.58 0.13 19.89
CA SER A 42 15.05 0.73 21.14
C SER A 42 15.61 -0.36 22.06
N LEU A 43 16.12 0.01 23.23
CA LEU A 43 16.51 -0.97 24.26
C LEU A 43 15.31 -1.75 24.83
N HIS A 44 14.09 -1.27 24.61
CA HIS A 44 12.88 -1.79 25.26
C HIS A 44 11.93 -2.47 24.28
N LYS A 45 11.99 -2.07 23.01
CA LYS A 45 10.95 -2.40 22.04
C LYS A 45 11.49 -2.47 20.62
N THR A 46 10.82 -3.28 19.81
CA THR A 46 10.97 -3.30 18.35
C THR A 46 9.66 -2.90 17.69
N ILE A 47 9.74 -2.14 16.60
CA ILE A 47 8.59 -1.66 15.82
C ILE A 47 8.86 -1.97 14.35
N GLY A 48 7.88 -2.51 13.64
CA GLY A 48 8.04 -2.83 12.21
C GLY A 48 8.83 -4.11 11.97
N THR A 49 9.24 -4.31 10.71
CA THR A 49 9.99 -5.49 10.25
C THR A 49 10.76 -5.13 8.99
N ILE A 50 11.94 -5.73 8.84
CA ILE A 50 12.74 -5.68 7.61
C ILE A 50 12.69 -7.00 6.84
N GLY A 51 11.77 -7.91 7.19
CA GLY A 51 11.57 -9.19 6.51
C GLY A 51 11.48 -10.41 7.42
N GLY A 52 11.80 -10.27 8.71
CA GLY A 52 11.75 -11.36 9.68
C GLY A 52 12.90 -12.36 9.58
N GLY A 53 12.82 -13.39 10.41
CA GLY A 53 13.81 -14.48 10.47
C GLY A 53 15.11 -14.09 11.16
N ILE A 54 16.10 -14.96 11.00
CA ILE A 54 17.40 -14.88 11.68
C ILE A 54 18.22 -13.64 11.33
N MET A 55 18.05 -13.06 10.14
CA MET A 55 18.78 -11.84 9.76
C MET A 55 18.22 -10.59 10.42
N GLU A 56 16.90 -10.50 10.52
CA GLU A 56 16.27 -9.48 11.35
C GLU A 56 16.75 -9.60 12.79
N HIS A 57 16.77 -10.80 13.35
CA HIS A 57 17.30 -11.03 14.71
C HIS A 57 18.75 -10.55 14.87
N LYS A 58 19.65 -10.87 13.93
CA LYS A 58 21.05 -10.42 13.96
C LYS A 58 21.16 -8.88 13.88
N LEU A 59 20.33 -8.23 13.08
CA LEU A 59 20.31 -6.77 12.98
C LEU A 59 19.69 -6.09 14.20
N VAL A 60 18.70 -6.72 14.86
CA VAL A 60 18.17 -6.25 16.15
C VAL A 60 19.24 -6.30 17.23
N GLU A 61 19.99 -7.40 17.33
CA GLU A 61 21.08 -7.51 18.31
C GLU A 61 22.22 -6.52 18.01
N LEU A 62 22.59 -6.35 16.73
CA LEU A 62 23.52 -5.30 16.32
C LEU A 62 23.01 -3.91 16.74
N SER A 63 21.73 -3.63 16.53
CA SER A 63 21.11 -2.35 16.87
C SER A 63 21.20 -2.06 18.37
N LYS A 64 20.95 -3.06 19.23
CA LYS A 64 21.11 -2.91 20.69
C LYS A 64 22.57 -2.60 21.09
N VAL A 65 23.54 -3.28 20.46
CA VAL A 65 24.97 -3.00 20.70
C VAL A 65 25.34 -1.59 20.24
N LEU A 66 24.81 -1.13 19.10
CA LEU A 66 25.05 0.22 18.60
C LEU A 66 24.44 1.28 19.55
N LEU A 67 23.23 1.06 20.05
CA LEU A 67 22.60 1.96 21.03
C LEU A 67 23.46 2.15 22.28
N GLN A 68 24.06 1.07 22.79
CA GLN A 68 24.94 1.12 23.96
C GLN A 68 26.25 1.87 23.69
N LYS A 69 26.73 1.89 22.45
CA LYS A 69 27.95 2.63 22.05
C LYS A 69 27.71 4.13 21.87
N GLY A 70 26.46 4.54 21.65
CA GLY A 70 26.08 5.93 21.45
C GLY A 70 25.90 6.31 19.96
N PRO A 71 25.82 7.62 19.68
CA PRO A 71 25.49 8.14 18.35
C PRO A 71 26.47 7.69 17.26
N PHE A 72 25.94 7.38 16.07
CA PHE A 72 26.73 7.01 14.89
C PHE A 72 26.18 7.66 13.62
N GLN A 73 27.05 7.86 12.63
CA GLN A 73 26.66 8.33 11.30
C GLN A 73 25.97 7.23 10.50
N PRO A 74 24.98 7.53 9.66
CA PRO A 74 24.26 6.52 8.91
C PRO A 74 25.18 5.66 8.03
N PHE A 75 24.85 4.38 7.89
CA PHE A 75 25.61 3.45 7.06
C PHE A 75 24.72 2.33 6.54
N ILE A 76 25.19 1.60 5.53
CA ILE A 76 24.48 0.42 4.99
C ILE A 76 25.14 -0.89 5.42
N LYS A 77 24.31 -1.91 5.58
CA LYS A 77 24.73 -3.29 5.80
C LYS A 77 24.21 -4.16 4.67
N HIS A 78 25.12 -4.79 3.93
CA HIS A 78 24.79 -5.81 2.95
C HIS A 78 24.59 -7.17 3.63
N GLN A 79 23.47 -7.80 3.31
CA GLN A 79 23.06 -9.13 3.75
C GLN A 79 23.01 -10.02 2.51
N ILE A 80 23.95 -10.96 2.38
CA ILE A 80 23.99 -11.90 1.25
C ILE A 80 23.43 -13.23 1.70
N HIS A 81 22.51 -13.80 0.91
CA HIS A 81 22.00 -15.13 1.15
C HIS A 81 22.61 -16.14 0.19
N GLN A 82 23.59 -16.91 0.67
CA GLN A 82 24.08 -18.09 -0.04
C GLN A 82 24.02 -19.30 0.88
N SER A 83 23.44 -20.39 0.38
CA SER A 83 23.39 -21.69 1.05
C SER A 83 24.76 -22.37 1.12
N SER A 84 25.74 -21.94 0.30
CA SER A 84 27.09 -22.51 0.24
C SER A 84 28.15 -21.41 0.27
N SER A 85 28.63 -21.03 1.47
CA SER A 85 30.04 -20.62 1.75
C SER A 85 30.24 -20.09 3.19
N GLY A 86 31.06 -20.78 3.98
CA GLY A 86 31.84 -20.17 5.08
C GLY A 86 31.10 -19.74 6.37
N LYS A 87 31.88 -19.27 7.37
CA LYS A 87 31.52 -19.00 8.79
C LYS A 87 30.30 -18.08 9.05
N ASN A 88 29.64 -17.57 8.03
CA ASN A 88 28.45 -16.70 8.12
C ASN A 88 27.17 -17.43 7.68
N LYS A 89 26.91 -18.63 8.20
CA LYS A 89 25.61 -19.30 7.99
C LYS A 89 24.50 -18.42 8.56
N SER A 90 23.62 -17.92 7.67
CA SER A 90 22.42 -17.21 8.09
C SER A 90 21.38 -18.20 8.65
N GLY A 91 21.31 -19.44 8.16
CA GLY A 91 20.27 -20.39 8.57
C GLY A 91 18.99 -20.29 7.75
N MET A 92 19.01 -19.55 6.65
CA MET A 92 17.92 -19.47 5.66
C MET A 92 18.34 -20.06 4.32
N ILE A 93 17.38 -20.65 3.59
CA ILE A 93 17.56 -21.29 2.28
C ILE A 93 17.37 -20.29 1.11
N CYS A 94 16.75 -19.14 1.37
CA CYS A 94 16.37 -18.20 0.31
C CYS A 94 17.58 -17.53 -0.34
N SER A 95 17.72 -17.54 -1.66
CA SER A 95 18.83 -16.92 -2.43
C SER A 95 18.54 -15.46 -2.79
N GLY A 96 18.46 -14.58 -1.80
CA GLY A 96 18.29 -13.14 -1.98
C GLY A 96 19.50 -12.31 -1.53
N ASN A 97 19.48 -11.02 -1.81
CA ASN A 97 20.38 -10.03 -1.22
C ASN A 97 19.55 -8.87 -0.67
N GLN A 98 19.90 -8.39 0.51
CA GLN A 98 19.28 -7.22 1.12
C GLN A 98 20.34 -6.19 1.47
N THR A 99 20.05 -4.91 1.24
CA THR A 99 20.86 -3.80 1.74
C THR A 99 20.00 -2.97 2.69
N VAL A 100 20.44 -2.84 3.93
CA VAL A 100 19.71 -2.15 5.00
C VAL A 100 20.50 -0.93 5.44
N GLY A 101 19.90 0.26 5.39
CA GLY A 101 20.45 1.48 5.97
C GLY A 101 20.12 1.55 7.46
N LEU A 102 21.10 1.90 8.29
CA LEU A 102 20.96 2.06 9.74
C LEU A 102 21.18 3.53 10.11
N TYR A 103 20.30 4.04 10.97
CA TYR A 103 20.31 5.42 11.47
C TYR A 103 20.21 5.43 12.98
N TYR A 104 21.03 6.24 13.65
CA TYR A 104 20.83 6.59 15.05
C TYR A 104 19.89 7.78 15.13
N LEU A 105 18.73 7.60 15.77
CA LEU A 105 17.76 8.66 16.00
C LEU A 105 17.77 9.02 17.48
N ASP A 106 17.97 10.29 17.78
CA ASP A 106 17.77 10.87 19.11
C ASP A 106 16.62 11.89 19.07
N LYS A 107 16.42 12.63 20.18
CA LYS A 107 15.37 13.66 20.28
C LYS A 107 15.45 14.75 19.20
N SER A 108 16.58 14.98 18.55
CA SER A 108 16.68 15.97 17.45
C SER A 108 15.82 15.58 16.24
N TYR A 109 15.54 14.29 16.06
CA TYR A 109 14.70 13.78 14.96
C TYR A 109 13.19 13.89 15.21
N ILE A 110 12.75 14.28 16.42
CA ILE A 110 11.33 14.46 16.74
C ILE A 110 10.66 15.41 15.75
N SER A 111 11.26 16.58 15.53
CA SER A 111 10.74 17.59 14.58
C SER A 111 10.67 17.07 13.13
N VAL A 112 11.63 16.24 12.72
CA VAL A 112 11.64 15.61 11.40
C VAL A 112 10.49 14.60 11.28
N ILE A 113 10.26 13.78 12.31
CA ILE A 113 9.18 12.79 12.32
C ILE A 113 7.81 13.47 12.36
N GLU A 114 7.63 14.51 13.17
CA GLU A 114 6.39 15.31 13.19
C GLU A 114 6.13 15.96 11.82
N LYS A 115 7.19 16.43 11.16
CA LYS A 115 7.08 16.94 9.79
C LYS A 115 6.69 15.84 8.80
N ILE A 116 7.20 14.61 8.93
CA ILE A 116 6.76 13.45 8.12
C ILE A 116 5.27 13.19 8.32
N LEU A 117 4.82 13.15 9.58
CA LEU A 117 3.44 12.81 9.94
C LEU A 117 2.42 13.88 9.52
N SER A 118 2.85 15.14 9.36
CA SER A 118 1.99 16.24 8.90
C SER A 118 1.88 16.37 7.38
N GLN A 119 2.69 15.64 6.59
CA GLN A 119 2.59 15.70 5.13
C GLN A 119 1.41 14.89 4.60
N LYS A 120 0.63 15.48 3.68
CA LYS A 120 -0.42 14.76 2.93
C LYS A 120 0.14 13.88 1.82
N VAL A 121 1.07 14.43 1.02
CA VAL A 121 1.78 13.74 -0.07
C VAL A 121 3.19 14.31 -0.13
N SER A 122 4.21 13.47 0.02
CA SER A 122 5.63 13.83 -0.05
C SER A 122 6.47 12.56 -0.18
N HIS A 123 7.79 12.71 -0.10
CA HIS A 123 8.75 11.60 -0.01
C HIS A 123 9.65 11.76 1.19
N ILE A 124 9.98 10.65 1.82
CA ILE A 124 11.12 10.55 2.71
C ILE A 124 12.31 10.15 1.87
N GLN A 125 13.36 10.97 1.90
CA GLN A 125 14.65 10.62 1.32
C GLN A 125 15.58 10.15 2.44
N TYR A 126 16.00 8.90 2.34
CA TYR A 126 17.06 8.33 3.15
C TYR A 126 18.38 8.44 2.37
N THR A 127 19.43 8.95 3.01
CA THR A 127 20.78 9.08 2.44
C THR A 127 21.84 8.61 3.42
N GLU A 128 23.10 8.51 2.98
CA GLU A 128 24.26 8.23 3.84
C GLU A 128 24.46 9.25 4.97
N ASN A 129 23.85 10.44 4.87
CA ASN A 129 24.08 11.54 5.82
C ASN A 129 22.89 11.77 6.76
N LYS A 130 21.66 11.71 6.22
CA LYS A 130 20.45 12.14 6.92
C LYS A 130 19.16 11.64 6.29
N ILE A 131 18.07 11.89 7.00
CA ILE A 131 16.69 11.71 6.55
C ILE A 131 16.12 13.08 6.17
N ASN A 132 15.69 13.26 4.93
CA ASN A 132 15.05 14.48 4.45
C ASN A 132 13.59 14.20 4.07
N ILE A 133 12.79 15.27 4.03
CA ILE A 133 11.46 15.25 3.43
C ILE A 133 11.52 16.08 2.15
N ILE A 134 11.16 15.47 1.04
CA ILE A 134 11.13 16.11 -0.27
C ILE A 134 9.66 16.27 -0.69
N SER A 135 9.27 17.51 -0.99
CA SER A 135 7.97 17.82 -1.56
C SER A 135 8.04 17.65 -3.07
N ASN A 136 7.87 16.42 -3.55
CA ASN A 136 7.66 16.11 -4.96
C ASN A 136 6.47 15.15 -5.05
N LYS A 137 5.64 15.23 -6.09
CA LYS A 137 4.49 14.33 -6.26
C LYS A 137 4.79 13.15 -7.18
N ASP A 138 5.81 13.28 -8.03
CA ASP A 138 6.02 12.36 -9.17
C ASP A 138 7.10 11.31 -8.92
N ILE A 139 7.76 11.34 -7.76
CA ILE A 139 8.80 10.38 -7.43
C ILE A 139 8.13 9.06 -7.01
N VAL A 140 8.59 7.95 -7.60
CA VAL A 140 8.19 6.60 -7.19
C VAL A 140 9.20 6.04 -6.19
N LEU A 141 8.81 5.00 -5.46
CA LEU A 141 9.76 4.25 -4.62
C LEU A 141 10.95 3.79 -5.47
N ASN A 142 12.15 4.29 -5.16
CA ASN A 142 13.38 3.95 -5.87
C ASN A 142 14.58 4.05 -4.95
N SER A 143 15.67 3.37 -5.31
CA SER A 143 16.95 3.50 -4.64
C SER A 143 18.11 3.52 -5.62
N VAL A 144 19.17 4.22 -5.22
CA VAL A 144 20.44 4.29 -5.94
C VAL A 144 21.55 4.01 -4.92
N ILE A 145 22.44 3.08 -5.24
CA ILE A 145 23.63 2.79 -4.43
C ILE A 145 24.81 2.91 -5.39
N GLU A 146 25.59 4.00 -5.29
CA GLU A 146 26.83 4.15 -6.05
C GLU A 146 27.96 3.40 -5.35
N ASN A 147 28.01 3.48 -4.02
CA ASN A 147 28.90 2.74 -3.13
C ASN A 147 28.41 2.87 -1.67
N ASP A 148 29.12 2.25 -0.71
CA ASP A 148 28.76 2.25 0.72
C ASP A 148 28.70 3.64 1.36
N GLN A 149 29.39 4.63 0.77
CA GLN A 149 29.42 6.02 1.22
C GLN A 149 28.51 6.95 0.43
N LYS A 150 27.79 6.44 -0.58
CA LYS A 150 26.90 7.28 -1.40
C LYS A 150 25.72 6.47 -1.90
N TRP A 151 24.58 6.68 -1.27
CA TRP A 151 23.35 5.95 -1.55
C TRP A 151 22.12 6.76 -1.18
N THR A 152 21.02 6.48 -1.86
CA THR A 152 19.73 7.09 -1.55
C THR A 152 18.59 6.11 -1.73
N LEU A 153 17.57 6.26 -0.89
CA LEU A 153 16.25 5.67 -1.07
C LEU A 153 15.21 6.78 -1.02
N MET A 154 14.40 6.87 -2.05
CA MET A 154 13.22 7.72 -2.11
C MET A 154 11.99 6.90 -1.77
N GLN A 155 11.34 7.19 -0.66
CA GLN A 155 10.15 6.48 -0.19
C GLN A 155 8.93 7.40 -0.16
N PRO A 156 7.87 7.13 -0.95
CA PRO A 156 6.65 7.95 -0.93
C PRO A 156 5.91 7.82 0.40
N ILE A 157 5.32 8.93 0.86
CA ILE A 157 4.44 9.01 2.03
C ILE A 157 3.05 9.56 1.65
N GLY A 158 2.02 9.01 2.30
CA GLY A 158 0.61 9.22 1.97
C GLY A 158 0.05 8.08 1.11
N SER A 159 -1.25 7.78 1.24
CA SER A 159 -1.90 6.81 0.34
C SER A 159 -2.02 7.45 -1.03
N GLN A 160 -1.20 7.00 -1.98
CA GLN A 160 -1.43 7.38 -3.36
C GLN A 160 -2.72 6.74 -3.87
N ASN A 161 -3.11 5.56 -3.37
CA ASN A 161 -4.22 4.81 -3.95
C ASN A 161 -5.54 5.13 -3.24
N LYS A 162 -6.53 5.56 -4.02
CA LYS A 162 -7.89 5.78 -3.53
C LYS A 162 -8.77 4.67 -4.05
N VAL A 163 -9.51 4.03 -3.15
CA VAL A 163 -10.52 3.04 -3.51
C VAL A 163 -11.90 3.62 -3.25
N TYR A 164 -12.68 3.75 -4.31
CA TYR A 164 -14.07 4.14 -4.26
C TYR A 164 -14.92 2.89 -4.32
N ILE A 165 -15.66 2.62 -3.25
CA ILE A 165 -16.59 1.51 -3.17
C ILE A 165 -18.00 2.07 -3.34
N VAL A 166 -18.63 1.72 -4.47
CA VAL A 166 -19.99 2.12 -4.80
C VAL A 166 -20.94 1.00 -4.38
N GLY A 167 -21.74 1.26 -3.34
CA GLY A 167 -22.53 0.28 -2.59
C GLY A 167 -22.03 0.13 -1.16
N GLY A 168 -22.92 0.31 -0.20
CA GLY A 168 -22.65 0.32 1.24
C GLY A 168 -23.09 -0.95 1.99
N GLY A 169 -23.32 -2.06 1.29
CA GLY A 169 -23.79 -3.33 1.89
C GLY A 169 -22.70 -4.10 2.68
N HIS A 170 -23.03 -5.32 3.12
CA HIS A 170 -22.14 -6.16 3.93
C HIS A 170 -20.76 -6.44 3.30
N VAL A 171 -20.71 -6.69 1.99
CA VAL A 171 -19.44 -6.90 1.26
C VAL A 171 -18.56 -5.64 1.32
N SER A 172 -19.17 -4.46 1.21
CA SER A 172 -18.47 -3.17 1.29
C SER A 172 -17.85 -2.94 2.67
N LEU A 173 -18.58 -3.28 3.74
CA LEU A 173 -18.08 -3.23 5.10
C LEU A 173 -16.87 -4.17 5.31
N ALA A 174 -17.01 -5.43 4.93
CA ALA A 174 -15.92 -6.42 5.02
C ALA A 174 -14.70 -6.01 4.18
N LEU A 175 -14.93 -5.53 2.95
CA LEU A 175 -13.87 -5.06 2.06
C LEU A 175 -13.15 -3.85 2.66
N SER A 176 -13.88 -2.89 3.22
CA SER A 176 -13.27 -1.71 3.83
C SER A 176 -12.40 -2.08 5.02
N GLU A 177 -12.81 -3.06 5.84
CA GLU A 177 -11.99 -3.58 6.92
C GLU A 177 -10.68 -4.20 6.40
N VAL A 178 -10.75 -5.07 5.39
CA VAL A 178 -9.56 -5.68 4.78
C VAL A 178 -8.65 -4.61 4.17
N LEU A 179 -9.22 -3.68 3.39
CA LEU A 179 -8.46 -2.61 2.74
C LEU A 179 -7.87 -1.61 3.73
N SER A 180 -8.44 -1.46 4.95
CA SER A 180 -7.88 -0.59 5.99
C SER A 180 -6.51 -1.04 6.49
N LYS A 181 -6.18 -2.32 6.28
CA LYS A 181 -4.87 -2.89 6.59
C LYS A 181 -3.89 -2.78 5.42
N LEU A 182 -4.36 -2.24 4.30
CA LEU A 182 -3.62 -2.05 3.07
C LEU A 182 -3.47 -0.56 2.78
N ASP A 183 -2.55 -0.22 1.89
CA ASP A 183 -2.25 1.17 1.51
C ASP A 183 -3.30 1.73 0.53
N PHE A 184 -4.53 1.89 1.02
CA PHE A 184 -5.68 2.47 0.30
C PHE A 184 -6.43 3.48 1.18
N GLU A 185 -6.79 4.63 0.60
CA GLU A 185 -7.75 5.58 1.17
C GLU A 185 -9.17 5.19 0.70
N ILE A 186 -10.04 4.83 1.63
CA ILE A 186 -11.34 4.21 1.32
C ILE A 186 -12.45 5.27 1.28
N HIS A 187 -13.12 5.41 0.15
CA HIS A 187 -14.27 6.29 -0.03
C HIS A 187 -15.53 5.46 -0.33
N LEU A 188 -16.59 5.62 0.46
CA LEU A 188 -17.86 4.95 0.23
C LEU A 188 -18.88 5.88 -0.39
N LEU A 189 -19.59 5.36 -1.38
CA LEU A 189 -20.69 6.02 -2.05
C LEU A 189 -21.90 5.07 -2.04
N ASP A 190 -23.07 5.55 -1.62
CA ASP A 190 -24.35 4.87 -1.78
C ASP A 190 -25.43 5.92 -2.06
N HIS A 191 -26.64 5.50 -2.40
CA HIS A 191 -27.81 6.37 -2.57
C HIS A 191 -28.81 6.22 -1.41
N ARG A 192 -28.68 5.15 -0.60
CA ARG A 192 -29.57 4.86 0.52
C ARG A 192 -29.09 5.57 1.77
N ASP A 193 -29.90 6.48 2.26
CA ASP A 193 -29.71 7.05 3.59
C ASP A 193 -30.07 6.03 4.69
N GLY A 194 -29.47 6.16 5.87
CA GLY A 194 -29.77 5.31 7.04
C GLY A 194 -29.34 3.83 6.93
N LEU A 195 -28.46 3.46 6.00
CA LEU A 195 -28.01 2.08 5.85
C LEU A 195 -27.03 1.69 6.97
N ASN A 196 -27.44 0.80 7.88
CA ASN A 196 -26.63 0.38 9.05
C ASN A 196 -25.17 0.02 8.71
N THR A 197 -24.93 -0.78 7.67
CA THR A 197 -23.56 -1.19 7.28
C THR A 197 -22.71 -0.02 6.78
N PHE A 198 -23.33 0.99 6.18
CA PHE A 198 -22.67 2.21 5.73
C PHE A 198 -22.33 3.11 6.93
N GLU A 199 -23.24 3.25 7.89
CA GLU A 199 -23.01 4.00 9.13
C GLU A 199 -21.91 3.36 9.99
N MET A 200 -21.96 2.04 10.16
CA MET A 200 -20.99 1.25 10.95
C MET A 200 -19.59 1.21 10.33
N ASN A 201 -19.43 1.55 9.05
CA ASN A 201 -18.14 1.48 8.38
C ASN A 201 -17.20 2.60 8.84
N LYS A 202 -16.50 2.33 9.95
CA LYS A 202 -15.47 3.20 10.56
C LYS A 202 -14.13 3.17 9.82
N PHE A 203 -13.98 2.28 8.86
CA PHE A 203 -12.75 2.12 8.07
C PHE A 203 -12.70 3.07 6.88
N ALA A 204 -13.86 3.58 6.45
CA ALA A 204 -13.95 4.55 5.37
C ALA A 204 -13.38 5.90 5.80
N TYR A 205 -12.49 6.45 4.98
CA TYR A 205 -12.00 7.81 5.10
C TYR A 205 -13.11 8.83 4.84
N SER A 206 -13.99 8.56 3.87
CA SER A 206 -15.18 9.38 3.64
C SER A 206 -16.38 8.55 3.23
N LYS A 207 -17.58 9.01 3.59
CA LYS A 207 -18.86 8.39 3.25
C LYS A 207 -19.79 9.46 2.69
N LYS A 208 -20.40 9.23 1.53
CA LYS A 208 -21.35 10.18 0.92
C LYS A 208 -22.58 9.46 0.36
N ILE A 209 -23.76 10.05 0.61
CA ILE A 209 -24.99 9.71 -0.09
C ILE A 209 -25.05 10.52 -1.38
N ILE A 210 -25.17 9.86 -2.53
CA ILE A 210 -25.08 10.46 -3.86
C ILE A 210 -26.14 9.91 -4.81
N ASP A 211 -26.40 10.63 -5.90
CA ASP A 211 -27.05 10.05 -7.08
C ASP A 211 -26.03 9.18 -7.84
N LEU A 212 -26.38 7.90 -8.04
CA LEU A 212 -25.53 6.93 -8.72
C LEU A 212 -25.40 7.18 -10.22
N ASN A 213 -26.30 7.98 -10.83
CA ASN A 213 -26.14 8.46 -12.20
C ASN A 213 -25.00 9.49 -12.34
N GLU A 214 -24.54 10.05 -11.23
CA GLU A 214 -23.57 11.15 -11.19
C GLU A 214 -22.27 10.77 -10.45
N CYS A 215 -21.91 9.47 -10.43
CA CYS A 215 -20.69 8.99 -9.76
C CYS A 215 -19.41 9.72 -10.22
N GLN A 216 -19.33 10.11 -11.49
CA GLN A 216 -18.22 10.89 -12.07
C GLN A 216 -17.98 12.25 -11.41
N LYS A 217 -18.99 12.84 -10.74
CA LYS A 217 -18.80 14.07 -9.96
C LYS A 217 -17.97 13.84 -8.70
N TYR A 218 -17.91 12.60 -8.22
CA TYR A 218 -17.25 12.21 -6.98
C TYR A 218 -15.99 11.35 -7.20
N ILE A 219 -15.96 10.59 -8.31
CA ILE A 219 -14.86 9.71 -8.69
C ILE A 219 -14.12 10.29 -9.90
N HIS A 220 -13.07 11.06 -9.63
CA HIS A 220 -12.23 11.63 -10.68
C HIS A 220 -11.29 10.59 -11.28
N ALA A 221 -11.01 10.71 -12.58
CA ALA A 221 -10.05 9.86 -13.28
C ALA A 221 -8.64 9.96 -12.66
N GLY A 222 -7.88 8.88 -12.74
CA GLY A 222 -6.49 8.85 -12.26
C GLY A 222 -5.88 7.46 -12.22
N GLU A 223 -4.56 7.40 -12.38
CA GLU A 223 -3.77 6.15 -12.39
C GLU A 223 -3.62 5.50 -11.02
N ASN A 224 -4.14 6.14 -9.98
CA ASN A 224 -4.14 5.73 -8.59
C ASN A 224 -5.58 5.54 -8.04
N ILE A 225 -6.57 5.60 -8.92
CA ILE A 225 -7.99 5.50 -8.57
C ILE A 225 -8.49 4.10 -8.89
N PHE A 226 -9.06 3.45 -7.89
CA PHE A 226 -9.62 2.11 -7.96
C PHE A 226 -11.11 2.20 -7.68
N VAL A 227 -11.94 1.64 -8.54
CA VAL A 227 -13.39 1.64 -8.39
C VAL A 227 -13.89 0.23 -8.21
N VAL A 228 -14.69 0.02 -7.15
CA VAL A 228 -15.31 -1.25 -6.80
C VAL A 228 -16.82 -1.05 -6.74
N ILE A 229 -17.54 -1.68 -7.65
CA ILE A 229 -19.00 -1.62 -7.73
C ILE A 229 -19.55 -2.88 -7.06
N VAL A 230 -20.16 -2.72 -5.88
CA VAL A 230 -20.76 -3.77 -5.05
C VAL A 230 -22.19 -3.37 -4.67
N SER A 231 -22.96 -2.93 -5.68
CA SER A 231 -24.35 -2.51 -5.48
C SER A 231 -25.27 -3.73 -5.29
N PHE A 232 -26.56 -3.46 -5.04
CA PHE A 232 -27.55 -4.48 -4.72
C PHE A 232 -28.24 -5.07 -5.97
N GLY A 233 -27.98 -4.57 -7.17
CA GLY A 233 -28.70 -5.05 -8.36
C GLY A 233 -28.15 -4.62 -9.72
N TYR A 234 -28.36 -5.50 -10.69
CA TYR A 234 -27.95 -5.40 -12.09
C TYR A 234 -28.24 -4.04 -12.76
N ARG A 235 -29.45 -3.50 -12.57
CA ARG A 235 -29.85 -2.20 -13.18
C ARG A 235 -29.07 -1.04 -12.58
N THR A 236 -28.85 -1.10 -11.27
CA THR A 236 -28.06 -0.11 -10.53
C THR A 236 -26.60 -0.17 -10.97
N ASP A 237 -26.03 -1.38 -11.13
CA ASP A 237 -24.66 -1.55 -11.61
C ASP A 237 -24.46 -0.97 -13.01
N LYS A 238 -25.44 -1.15 -13.91
CA LYS A 238 -25.41 -0.57 -15.26
C LYS A 238 -25.37 0.96 -15.22
N VAL A 239 -26.20 1.59 -14.37
CA VAL A 239 -26.21 3.04 -14.17
C VAL A 239 -24.84 3.56 -13.67
N ILE A 240 -24.27 2.87 -12.67
CA ILE A 240 -22.96 3.23 -12.11
C ILE A 240 -21.87 3.06 -13.18
N LEU A 241 -21.86 1.96 -13.92
CA LEU A 241 -20.86 1.76 -14.98
C LEU A 241 -20.98 2.85 -16.05
N LYS A 242 -22.18 3.11 -16.58
CA LYS A 242 -22.37 4.14 -17.62
C LYS A 242 -21.84 5.51 -17.22
N SER A 243 -22.01 5.89 -15.95
CA SER A 243 -21.52 7.17 -15.46
C SER A 243 -19.98 7.23 -15.36
N LEU A 244 -19.29 6.08 -15.34
CA LEU A 244 -17.85 5.97 -15.11
C LEU A 244 -17.03 5.53 -16.34
N LEU A 245 -17.64 4.86 -17.33
CA LEU A 245 -16.93 4.25 -18.47
C LEU A 245 -16.16 5.23 -19.36
N SER A 246 -16.49 6.53 -19.32
CA SER A 246 -15.77 7.58 -20.08
C SER A 246 -14.45 7.99 -19.44
N SER A 247 -14.21 7.63 -18.19
CA SER A 247 -13.04 8.03 -17.40
C SER A 247 -11.99 6.93 -17.33
N GLN A 248 -10.72 7.32 -17.13
CA GLN A 248 -9.62 6.38 -16.96
C GLN A 248 -9.29 6.18 -15.48
N TYR A 249 -9.36 4.93 -15.04
CA TYR A 249 -9.02 4.51 -13.69
C TYR A 249 -7.92 3.47 -13.74
N ARG A 250 -7.18 3.32 -12.63
CA ARG A 250 -6.25 2.20 -12.45
C ARG A 250 -6.97 0.86 -12.50
N TYR A 251 -8.20 0.84 -12.00
CA TYR A 251 -9.02 -0.33 -11.87
C TYR A 251 -10.49 0.07 -11.80
N ILE A 252 -11.35 -0.67 -12.50
CA ILE A 252 -12.80 -0.64 -12.31
C ILE A 252 -13.32 -2.07 -12.33
N GLY A 253 -13.96 -2.48 -11.23
CA GLY A 253 -14.47 -3.83 -11.06
C GLY A 253 -15.93 -3.83 -10.64
N MET A 254 -16.68 -4.80 -11.12
CA MET A 254 -18.11 -4.94 -10.83
C MET A 254 -18.43 -6.32 -10.30
N MET A 255 -19.07 -6.37 -9.14
CA MET A 255 -19.56 -7.59 -8.54
C MET A 255 -20.77 -8.11 -9.30
N GLY A 256 -20.81 -9.43 -9.53
CA GLY A 256 -21.92 -10.09 -10.19
C GLY A 256 -21.56 -11.53 -10.53
N SER A 257 -22.57 -12.38 -10.77
CA SER A 257 -22.32 -13.71 -11.33
C SER A 257 -21.88 -13.59 -12.79
N LYS A 258 -21.08 -14.55 -13.30
CA LYS A 258 -20.61 -14.56 -14.70
C LYS A 258 -21.75 -14.29 -15.71
N LYS A 259 -22.86 -14.99 -15.55
CA LYS A 259 -24.05 -14.80 -16.41
C LYS A 259 -24.62 -13.38 -16.33
N LYS A 260 -24.70 -12.77 -15.14
CA LYS A 260 -25.21 -11.39 -14.98
C LYS A 260 -24.25 -10.38 -15.59
N THR A 261 -22.94 -10.57 -15.42
CA THR A 261 -21.93 -9.66 -15.97
C THR A 261 -21.88 -9.75 -17.49
N GLU A 262 -21.96 -10.95 -18.06
CA GLU A 262 -22.00 -11.15 -19.52
C GLU A 262 -23.20 -10.45 -20.17
N VAL A 263 -24.39 -10.60 -19.59
CA VAL A 263 -25.61 -9.93 -20.09
C VAL A 263 -25.47 -8.41 -20.01
N LEU A 264 -24.93 -7.88 -18.90
CA LEU A 264 -24.72 -6.44 -18.75
C LEU A 264 -23.76 -5.90 -19.79
N MET A 265 -22.64 -6.60 -20.01
CA MET A 265 -21.64 -6.20 -21.00
C MET A 265 -22.20 -6.26 -22.43
N ALA A 266 -23.05 -7.24 -22.76
CA ALA A 266 -23.72 -7.30 -24.04
C ALA A 266 -24.66 -6.09 -24.24
N GLU A 267 -25.49 -5.76 -23.26
CA GLU A 267 -26.36 -4.57 -23.34
C GLU A 267 -25.56 -3.27 -23.50
N LEU A 268 -24.42 -3.13 -22.81
CA LEU A 268 -23.56 -1.95 -22.97
C LEU A 268 -22.95 -1.87 -24.37
N ARG A 269 -22.61 -3.01 -24.99
CA ARG A 269 -22.16 -3.04 -26.40
C ARG A 269 -23.25 -2.60 -27.34
N ASP A 270 -24.47 -3.11 -27.14
CA ASP A 270 -25.64 -2.74 -27.96
C ASP A 270 -25.98 -1.24 -27.82
N GLU A 271 -25.66 -0.63 -26.68
CA GLU A 271 -25.77 0.82 -26.44
C GLU A 271 -24.59 1.65 -27.03
N GLY A 272 -23.65 1.01 -27.71
CA GLY A 272 -22.56 1.67 -28.44
C GLY A 272 -21.25 1.83 -27.67
N HIS A 273 -21.09 1.21 -26.51
CA HIS A 273 -19.79 1.19 -25.82
C HIS A 273 -18.81 0.23 -26.51
N SER A 274 -17.63 0.74 -26.88
CA SER A 274 -16.59 -0.07 -27.56
C SER A 274 -16.03 -1.18 -26.68
N ASP A 275 -15.64 -2.31 -27.27
CA ASP A 275 -14.97 -3.40 -26.58
C ASP A 275 -13.72 -2.95 -25.80
N ALA A 276 -12.91 -2.04 -26.38
CA ALA A 276 -11.71 -1.51 -25.74
C ALA A 276 -11.98 -0.80 -24.39
N VAL A 277 -13.19 -0.28 -24.18
CA VAL A 277 -13.60 0.33 -22.91
C VAL A 277 -14.14 -0.74 -21.96
N LEU A 278 -14.95 -1.68 -22.46
CA LEU A 278 -15.59 -2.71 -21.65
C LEU A 278 -14.59 -3.77 -21.15
N GLU A 279 -13.57 -4.11 -21.94
CA GLU A 279 -12.49 -5.04 -21.57
C GLU A 279 -11.66 -4.54 -20.38
N LYS A 280 -11.71 -3.24 -20.07
CA LYS A 280 -11.05 -2.67 -18.88
C LYS A 280 -11.82 -2.95 -17.58
N VAL A 281 -13.07 -3.43 -17.67
CA VAL A 281 -13.91 -3.70 -16.51
C VAL A 281 -13.71 -5.14 -16.02
N PHE A 282 -13.29 -5.27 -14.77
CA PHE A 282 -13.16 -6.57 -14.10
C PHE A 282 -14.53 -7.05 -13.61
N ALA A 283 -15.21 -7.86 -14.42
CA ALA A 283 -16.55 -8.38 -14.12
C ALA A 283 -16.67 -9.86 -14.54
N PRO A 284 -16.81 -10.81 -13.60
CA PRO A 284 -16.88 -10.62 -12.15
C PRO A 284 -15.60 -10.06 -11.52
N ILE A 285 -15.79 -9.27 -10.46
CA ILE A 285 -14.71 -8.74 -9.64
C ILE A 285 -14.02 -9.84 -8.80
N GLY A 286 -12.74 -9.65 -8.49
CA GLY A 286 -11.97 -10.53 -7.61
C GLY A 286 -11.21 -11.65 -8.32
N ILE A 287 -10.34 -12.33 -7.58
CA ILE A 287 -9.66 -13.56 -8.04
C ILE A 287 -10.53 -14.77 -7.69
N ASP A 288 -10.64 -15.74 -8.60
CA ASP A 288 -11.38 -16.96 -8.34
C ASP A 288 -10.69 -17.83 -7.28
N ILE A 289 -11.20 -17.73 -6.05
CA ILE A 289 -10.79 -18.52 -4.89
C ILE A 289 -11.96 -19.34 -4.33
N LYS A 290 -13.04 -19.48 -5.11
CA LYS A 290 -14.30 -20.12 -4.69
C LYS A 290 -14.87 -19.52 -3.39
N SER A 291 -14.85 -18.19 -3.28
CA SER A 291 -15.34 -17.46 -2.12
C SER A 291 -16.86 -17.62 -1.94
N GLU A 292 -17.29 -17.86 -0.71
CA GLU A 292 -18.70 -17.98 -0.31
C GLU A 292 -19.10 -16.93 0.74
N THR A 293 -18.20 -16.62 1.68
CA THR A 293 -18.47 -15.64 2.73
C THR A 293 -18.14 -14.21 2.31
N THR A 294 -18.71 -13.21 3.00
CA THR A 294 -18.44 -11.78 2.71
C THR A 294 -16.96 -11.43 2.85
N TYR A 295 -16.25 -12.02 3.82
CA TYR A 295 -14.82 -11.82 4.01
C TYR A 295 -13.98 -12.54 2.96
N GLU A 296 -14.37 -13.73 2.51
CA GLU A 296 -13.68 -14.38 1.39
C GLU A 296 -13.83 -13.58 0.10
N ILE A 297 -15.02 -13.05 -0.18
CA ILE A 297 -15.26 -12.15 -1.31
C ILE A 297 -14.38 -10.89 -1.17
N ALA A 298 -14.33 -10.29 0.02
CA ALA A 298 -13.47 -9.14 0.29
C ALA A 298 -11.98 -9.45 0.06
N ILE A 299 -11.49 -10.62 0.50
CA ILE A 299 -10.11 -11.08 0.27
C ILE A 299 -9.86 -11.30 -1.23
N SER A 300 -10.80 -11.92 -1.94
CA SER A 300 -10.74 -12.11 -3.39
C SER A 300 -10.57 -10.78 -4.14
N ILE A 301 -11.39 -9.79 -3.80
CA ILE A 301 -11.31 -8.43 -4.36
C ILE A 301 -9.99 -7.77 -3.98
N ALA A 302 -9.62 -7.78 -2.70
CA ALA A 302 -8.38 -7.18 -2.22
C ALA A 302 -7.14 -7.77 -2.91
N ALA A 303 -7.12 -9.09 -3.13
CA ALA A 303 -6.05 -9.76 -3.86
C ALA A 303 -5.95 -9.27 -5.32
N GLN A 304 -7.08 -9.08 -6.00
CA GLN A 304 -7.10 -8.52 -7.36
C GLN A 304 -6.62 -7.05 -7.37
N LEU A 305 -7.06 -6.24 -6.40
CA LEU A 305 -6.61 -4.84 -6.26
C LEU A 305 -5.11 -4.76 -6.00
N ILE A 306 -4.55 -5.62 -5.14
CA ILE A 306 -3.10 -5.70 -4.89
C ILE A 306 -2.36 -6.09 -6.18
N LYS A 307 -2.86 -7.08 -6.92
CA LYS A 307 -2.28 -7.51 -8.19
C LYS A 307 -2.21 -6.33 -9.16
N VAL A 308 -3.31 -5.62 -9.39
CA VAL A 308 -3.37 -4.48 -10.30
C VAL A 308 -2.53 -3.30 -9.80
N LYS A 309 -2.53 -3.01 -8.49
CA LYS A 309 -1.70 -1.95 -7.90
C LYS A 309 -0.21 -2.19 -8.14
N ASN A 310 0.26 -3.41 -7.96
CA ASN A 310 1.69 -3.75 -8.02
C ASN A 310 2.16 -4.14 -9.43
N SER A 311 1.27 -4.32 -10.40
CA SER A 311 1.65 -4.56 -11.79
C SER A 311 2.36 -3.33 -12.38
N PRO A 312 3.37 -3.51 -13.24
CA PRO A 312 3.99 -2.40 -13.97
C PRO A 312 2.92 -1.58 -14.70
N LYS A 313 3.10 -0.26 -14.73
CA LYS A 313 2.28 0.59 -15.60
C LYS A 313 2.58 0.16 -17.04
N VAL A 314 1.56 -0.23 -17.81
CA VAL A 314 1.71 -0.35 -19.26
C VAL A 314 2.00 1.06 -19.76
N ARG A 315 3.26 1.34 -20.09
CA ARG A 315 3.58 2.54 -20.87
C ARG A 315 3.00 2.29 -22.25
N ASN A 316 1.88 2.94 -22.55
CA ASN A 316 1.50 3.13 -23.94
C ASN A 316 2.57 4.08 -24.52
N GLY A 317 3.59 3.48 -25.12
CA GLY A 317 4.55 4.20 -25.93
C GLY A 317 3.85 4.75 -27.16
N PHE A 318 4.08 6.03 -27.42
CA PHE A 318 4.30 6.50 -28.78
C PHE A 318 5.82 6.62 -28.94
#